data_AF-A0A4R1QWF2-F1
#
_entry.id   AF-A0A4R1QWF2-F1
#
_cell.length_a   1.000
_cell.length_b   1.000
_cell.length_c   1.000
_cell.angle_alpha   90.00
_cell.angle_beta   90.00
_cell.angle_gamma   90.00
#
_symmetry.space_group_name_H-M   'P 1'
#
loop_
_entity.id
_entity.type
_entity.pdbx_description
1 polymer ?
#
loop_
_entity_poly.entity_id
_entity_poly.type
_entity_poly.pdbx_seq_one_letter_code
_entity_poly.pdbx_strand_id
1 'polypeptide(L)'
;MIKAQSILAKLGRTEEMLAGLSAHAEELAKRGIDAAFITQLTSIHGNARDAHAERLAFKARMMEKTVERQQYLDAMQALYSVARKQVKIELPPETWREFGIVDQR
;
A
#
# COMPACT_ATOMS: atom_id res chain seq x y z
N MET A 1 -13.01 17.90 18.00
CA MET A 1 -12.37 17.00 17.02
C MET A 1 -12.70 17.47 15.62
N ILE A 2 -11.73 17.95 14.86
CA ILE A 2 -11.93 18.29 13.44
C ILE A 2 -11.95 16.96 12.68
N LYS A 3 -13.07 16.62 12.01
CA LYS A 3 -13.13 15.43 11.14
C LYS A 3 -12.06 15.57 10.06
N ALA A 4 -11.07 14.67 10.08
CA ALA A 4 -10.08 14.60 9.02
C ALA A 4 -10.81 14.28 7.70
N GLN A 5 -10.75 15.20 6.73
CA GLN A 5 -11.35 15.00 5.42
C GLN A 5 -10.61 13.90 4.66
N SER A 6 -11.35 13.10 3.88
CA SER A 6 -10.75 12.11 2.99
C SER A 6 -9.86 12.82 1.95
N ILE A 7 -8.83 12.12 1.47
CA ILE A 7 -7.89 12.67 0.49
C ILE A 7 -8.59 13.12 -0.79
N LEU A 8 -9.60 12.37 -1.26
CA LEU A 8 -10.41 12.74 -2.42
C LEU A 8 -11.21 14.03 -2.17
N ALA A 9 -11.77 14.20 -0.98
CA ALA A 9 -12.49 15.43 -0.62
C ALA A 9 -11.55 16.64 -0.57
N LYS A 10 -10.30 16.45 -0.10
CA LYS A 10 -9.29 17.52 -0.11
C LYS A 10 -8.89 17.89 -1.53
N LEU A 11 -8.59 16.90 -2.38
CA LEU A 11 -8.24 17.12 -3.79
C LEU A 11 -9.37 17.84 -4.54
N GLY A 12 -10.62 17.43 -4.36
CA GLY A 12 -11.77 18.06 -5.00
C GLY A 12 -11.96 19.53 -4.58
N ARG A 13 -11.86 19.83 -3.28
CA ARG A 13 -11.95 21.22 -2.79
C ARG A 13 -10.82 22.10 -3.27
N THR A 14 -9.60 21.56 -3.36
CA THR A 14 -8.46 22.30 -3.91
C THR A 14 -8.65 22.57 -5.40
N GLU A 15 -9.28 21.66 -6.14
CA GLU A 15 -9.63 21.85 -7.54
C GLU A 15 -10.70 22.95 -7.73
N GLU A 16 -11.75 22.95 -6.89
CA GLU A 16 -12.74 24.03 -6.83
C GLU A 16 -12.07 25.38 -6.52
N MET A 17 -11.14 25.41 -5.56
CA MET A 17 -10.36 26.61 -5.23
C MET A 17 -9.53 27.10 -6.44
N LEU A 18 -8.79 26.21 -7.09
CA LEU A 18 -7.98 26.55 -8.27
C LEU A 18 -8.82 27.12 -9.42
N ALA A 19 -10.02 26.58 -9.64
CA ALA A 19 -10.97 27.10 -10.61
C ALA A 19 -11.41 28.52 -10.25
N GLY A 20 -11.77 28.77 -8.98
CA GLY A 20 -12.13 30.10 -8.49
C GLY A 20 -10.97 31.11 -8.57
N LEU A 21 -9.76 30.69 -8.19
CA LEU A 21 -8.56 31.54 -8.29
C LEU A 21 -8.26 31.94 -9.74
N SER A 22 -8.45 31.02 -10.68
CA SER A 22 -8.25 31.27 -12.10
C SER A 22 -9.32 32.21 -12.68
N ALA A 23 -10.59 32.03 -12.27
CA ALA A 23 -11.70 32.88 -12.71
C ALA A 23 -11.60 34.34 -12.21
N HIS A 24 -10.99 34.56 -11.05
CA HIS A 24 -10.84 35.88 -10.42
C HIS A 24 -9.37 36.34 -10.35
N ALA A 25 -8.52 35.86 -11.26
CA ALA A 25 -7.07 36.05 -11.19
C ALA A 25 -6.65 37.54 -11.17
N GLU A 26 -7.31 38.41 -11.94
CA GLU A 26 -6.98 39.84 -12.00
C GLU A 26 -7.23 40.58 -10.67
N GLU A 27 -8.30 40.22 -9.97
CA GLU A 27 -8.64 40.84 -8.68
C GLU A 27 -7.72 40.34 -7.56
N LEU A 28 -7.40 39.06 -7.60
CA LEU A 28 -6.57 38.40 -6.59
C LEU A 28 -5.08 38.67 -6.78
N ALA A 29 -4.63 38.99 -7.99
CA ALA A 29 -3.28 39.46 -8.27
C ALA A 29 -2.94 40.73 -7.45
N LYS A 30 -3.93 41.61 -7.24
CA LYS A 30 -3.78 42.82 -6.39
C LYS A 30 -3.51 42.50 -4.92
N ARG A 31 -3.76 41.26 -4.50
CA ARG A 31 -3.53 40.73 -3.15
C ARG A 31 -2.34 39.76 -3.09
N GLY A 32 -1.53 39.68 -4.16
CA GLY A 32 -0.35 38.82 -4.21
C GLY A 32 -0.62 37.37 -4.56
N ILE A 33 -1.85 37.02 -4.97
CA ILE A 33 -2.16 35.71 -5.56
C ILE A 33 -2.02 35.87 -7.08
N ASP A 34 -0.79 35.74 -7.55
CA ASP A 34 -0.43 35.91 -8.94
C ASP A 34 -0.44 34.57 -9.71
N ALA A 35 -0.11 34.64 -11.00
CA ALA A 35 -0.04 33.46 -11.85
C ALA A 35 1.00 32.43 -11.35
N ALA A 36 2.08 32.86 -10.71
CA ALA A 36 3.10 31.97 -10.16
C ALA A 36 2.54 31.17 -8.98
N PHE A 37 1.78 31.81 -8.09
CA PHE A 37 1.09 31.14 -7.00
C PHE A 37 0.09 30.08 -7.52
N ILE A 38 -0.76 30.45 -8.47
CA ILE A 38 -1.76 29.53 -9.04
C ILE A 38 -1.06 28.35 -9.72
N THR A 39 0.02 28.60 -10.46
CA THR A 39 0.82 27.56 -11.10
C THR A 39 1.43 26.60 -10.07
N GLN A 40 2.00 27.14 -8.98
CA GLN A 40 2.57 26.32 -7.92
C GLN A 40 1.51 25.45 -7.24
N LEU A 41 0.35 26.01 -6.91
CA LEU A 41 -0.74 25.26 -6.28
C LEU A 41 -1.29 24.18 -7.22
N THR A 42 -1.41 24.47 -8.51
CA THR A 42 -1.83 23.50 -9.54
C THR A 42 -0.84 22.34 -9.64
N SER A 43 0.46 22.65 -9.67
CA SER A 43 1.52 21.63 -9.70
C SER A 43 1.48 20.72 -8.45
N ILE A 44 1.36 21.31 -7.26
CA ILE A 44 1.27 20.55 -6.01
C ILE A 44 0.00 19.69 -5.97
N HIS A 45 -1.14 20.20 -6.44
CA HIS A 45 -2.39 19.46 -6.54
C HIS A 45 -2.25 18.25 -7.48
N GLY A 46 -1.66 18.44 -8.66
CA GLY A 46 -1.35 17.36 -9.61
C GLY A 46 -0.46 16.28 -8.97
N ASN A 47 0.66 16.68 -8.36
CA ASN A 47 1.57 15.77 -7.68
C ASN A 47 0.87 14.96 -6.56
N ALA A 48 -0.01 15.61 -5.79
CA ALA A 48 -0.75 14.94 -4.73
C ALA A 48 -1.76 13.91 -5.29
N ARG A 49 -2.39 14.22 -6.42
CA ARG A 49 -3.30 13.32 -7.13
C ARG A 49 -2.55 12.09 -7.65
N ASP A 50 -1.42 12.30 -8.30
CA ASP A 50 -0.61 11.24 -8.90
C ASP A 50 -0.02 10.32 -7.82
N ALA A 51 0.56 10.90 -6.76
CA ALA A 51 1.06 10.13 -5.61
C ALA A 51 -0.06 9.30 -4.94
N HIS A 52 -1.30 9.81 -4.89
CA HIS A 52 -2.42 9.05 -4.38
C HIS A 52 -2.77 7.85 -5.26
N ALA A 53 -2.79 8.03 -6.58
CA ALA A 53 -3.05 6.97 -7.54
C ALA A 53 -1.96 5.89 -7.49
N GLU A 54 -0.68 6.28 -7.44
CA GLU A 54 0.45 5.37 -7.29
C GLU A 54 0.36 4.56 -5.99
N ARG A 55 0.02 5.19 -4.87
CA ARG A 55 -0.18 4.50 -3.59
C ARG A 55 -1.27 3.43 -3.68
N LEU A 56 -2.37 3.69 -4.41
CA LEU A 56 -3.42 2.70 -4.63
C LEU A 56 -2.90 1.52 -5.47
N ALA A 57 -2.12 1.79 -6.51
CA ALA A 57 -1.49 0.75 -7.32
C ALA A 57 -0.50 -0.10 -6.50
N PHE A 58 0.35 0.52 -5.66
CA PHE A 58 1.23 -0.20 -4.76
C PHE A 58 0.47 -1.07 -3.76
N LYS A 59 -0.64 -0.57 -3.21
CA LYS A 59 -1.49 -1.36 -2.32
C LYS A 59 -2.04 -2.61 -3.03
N ALA A 60 -2.49 -2.48 -4.28
CA ALA A 60 -2.96 -3.62 -5.07
C ALA A 60 -1.85 -4.66 -5.28
N ARG A 61 -0.67 -4.24 -5.73
CA ARG A 61 0.51 -5.11 -5.93
C ARG A 61 0.96 -5.79 -4.64
N MET A 62 0.93 -5.07 -3.52
CA MET A 62 1.24 -5.63 -2.19
C MET A 62 0.25 -6.72 -1.80
N MET A 63 -1.04 -6.54 -2.08
CA MET A 63 -2.06 -7.55 -1.83
C MET A 63 -1.83 -8.80 -2.69
N GLU A 64 -1.53 -8.64 -3.98
CA GLU A 64 -1.17 -9.75 -4.87
C GLU A 64 0.02 -10.57 -4.33
N LYS A 65 1.10 -9.89 -3.95
CA LYS A 65 2.27 -10.55 -3.35
C LYS A 65 1.98 -11.21 -2.00
N THR A 66 1.03 -10.67 -1.25
CA THR A 66 0.59 -11.27 0.02
C THR A 66 -0.13 -12.60 -0.24
N VAL A 67 -0.99 -12.66 -1.25
CA VAL A 67 -1.68 -13.91 -1.64
C VAL A 67 -0.66 -14.94 -2.15
N GLU A 68 0.24 -14.52 -3.04
CA GLU A 68 1.29 -15.40 -3.58
C GLU A 68 2.17 -15.99 -2.46
N ARG A 69 2.61 -15.16 -1.51
CA ARG A 69 3.37 -15.64 -0.35
C ARG A 69 2.58 -16.65 0.47
N GLN A 70 1.29 -16.41 0.69
CA GLN A 70 0.45 -17.33 1.45
C GLN A 70 0.35 -18.69 0.75
N GLN A 71 0.17 -18.70 -0.57
CA GLN A 71 0.13 -19.94 -1.36
C GLN A 71 1.42 -20.75 -1.22
N TYR A 72 2.60 -20.11 -1.26
CA TYR A 72 3.86 -20.80 -1.05
C TYR A 72 4.01 -21.34 0.37
N LEU A 73 3.57 -20.60 1.39
CA LEU A 73 3.61 -21.07 2.78
C LEU A 73 2.72 -22.29 2.98
N ASP A 74 1.51 -22.28 2.42
CA ASP A 74 0.56 -23.40 2.52
C ASP A 74 1.11 -24.64 1.81
N ALA A 75 1.67 -24.47 0.60
CA ALA A 75 2.29 -25.54 -0.15
C ALA A 75 3.51 -26.12 0.57
N MET A 76 4.38 -25.25 1.10
CA MET A 76 5.54 -25.65 1.89
C MET A 76 5.11 -26.44 3.13
N GLN A 77 4.10 -25.98 3.85
CA GLN A 77 3.59 -26.65 5.04
C GLN A 77 3.02 -28.04 4.71
N ALA A 78 2.26 -28.16 3.61
CA ALA A 78 1.73 -29.44 3.16
C ALA A 78 2.85 -30.45 2.84
N LEU A 79 3.85 -30.03 2.07
CA LEU A 79 5.01 -30.86 1.72
C LEU A 79 5.83 -31.23 2.96
N TYR A 80 6.07 -30.28 3.87
CA TYR A 80 6.77 -30.53 5.12
C TYR A 80 6.05 -31.57 5.98
N SER A 81 4.72 -31.49 6.08
CA SER A 81 3.91 -32.45 6.83
C SER A 81 4.00 -33.87 6.25
N VAL A 82 4.03 -34.01 4.92
CA VAL A 82 4.23 -35.30 4.24
C VAL A 82 5.64 -35.84 4.52
N ALA A 83 6.67 -35.02 4.33
CA ALA A 83 8.06 -35.41 4.58
C ALA A 83 8.27 -35.84 6.03
N ARG A 84 7.75 -35.07 6.99
CA ARG A 84 7.78 -35.39 8.42
C ARG A 84 7.11 -36.74 8.71
N LYS A 85 5.95 -37.01 8.11
CA LYS A 85 5.25 -38.29 8.31
C LYS A 85 6.09 -39.45 7.78
N GLN A 86 6.69 -39.31 6.60
CA GLN A 86 7.52 -40.36 6.01
C GLN A 86 8.76 -40.66 6.86
N VAL A 87 9.46 -39.63 7.33
CA VAL A 87 10.61 -39.79 8.23
C VAL A 87 10.22 -40.56 9.50
N LYS A 88 9.06 -40.24 10.09
CA LYS A 88 8.56 -40.95 11.28
C LYS A 88 8.20 -42.42 11.03
N ILE A 89 7.86 -42.80 9.79
CA ILE A 89 7.54 -44.18 9.41
C ILE A 89 8.82 -44.99 9.18
N GLU A 90 9.77 -44.43 8.45
CA GLU A 90 10.95 -45.16 7.96
C GLU A 90 12.10 -45.23 8.96
N LEU A 91 12.25 -44.20 9.81
CA LEU A 91 13.43 -44.04 10.66
C LEU A 91 13.07 -44.09 12.15
N PRO A 92 13.98 -44.61 12.99
CA PRO A 92 13.76 -44.70 14.42
C PRO A 92 13.79 -43.30 15.09
N PRO A 93 13.06 -43.08 16.20
CA PRO A 93 12.86 -41.76 16.82
C PRO A 93 14.13 -40.99 17.18
N GLU A 94 15.21 -41.71 17.49
CA GLU A 94 16.52 -41.14 17.85
C GLU A 94 17.12 -40.30 16.72
N THR A 95 16.80 -40.63 15.46
CA THR A 95 17.31 -39.95 14.26
C THR A 95 16.48 -38.73 13.84
N TRP A 96 15.25 -38.59 14.37
CA TRP A 96 14.30 -37.56 13.92
C TRP A 96 14.80 -36.12 14.13
N ARG A 97 15.67 -35.92 15.14
CA ARG A 97 16.24 -34.61 15.46
C ARG A 97 17.10 -34.04 14.33
N GLU A 98 17.72 -34.90 13.51
CA GLU A 98 18.49 -34.49 12.32
C GLU A 98 17.60 -33.81 11.26
N PHE A 99 16.31 -34.16 11.23
CA PHE A 99 15.30 -33.59 10.33
C PHE A 99 14.55 -32.39 10.96
N GLY A 100 15.02 -31.89 12.11
CA GLY A 100 14.37 -30.82 12.86
C GLY A 100 13.04 -31.22 13.48
N ILE A 101 12.75 -32.53 13.57
CA ILE A 101 11.54 -33.06 14.20
C ILE A 101 11.83 -33.22 15.69
N VAL A 102 11.23 -32.36 16.50
CA VAL A 102 11.24 -32.49 17.96
C VAL A 102 9.86 -32.96 18.38
N ASP A 103 9.76 -34.15 18.98
CA ASP A 103 8.51 -34.56 19.63
C ASP A 103 8.41 -33.79 20.94
N GLN A 104 7.53 -32.78 20.97
CA GLN A 104 7.07 -32.23 22.23
C GLN A 104 6.15 -33.28 22.85
N ARG A 105 6.68 -33.96 23.86
CA ARG A 105 5.92 -34.87 24.72
C ARG A 105 4.96 -34.07 25.60
#